data_AF-A0A0E3ZGQ5-F1
#
_entry.id   AF-A0A0E3ZGQ5-F1
#
_cell.length_a   1.000
_cell.length_b   1.000
_cell.length_c   1.000
_cell.angle_alpha   90.00
_cell.angle_beta   90.00
_cell.angle_gamma   90.00
#
_symmetry.space_group_name_H-M   'P 1'
#
loop_
_entity.id
_entity.type
_entity.pdbx_description
1 polymer ?
#
loop_
_entity_poly.entity_id
_entity_poly.type
_entity_poly.pdbx_seq_one_letter_code
_entity_poly.pdbx_strand_id
1 'polypeptide(L)'
;MTGWLLGGLLTGLYLILMNLFFKLHDNEAFSALRHQDHKNFLRLRITEEEITLYPIGIRKVPRRWKRSNNRHPGAPYFEPAAITDAHKAFLLEEPISISLRSR
;
A
#
# COMPACT_ATOMS: atom_id res chain seq x y z
N MET A 1 29.89 -15.03 14.44
CA MET A 1 28.75 -14.58 15.29
C MET A 1 28.74 -13.06 15.49
N THR A 2 29.87 -12.41 15.77
CA THR A 2 29.96 -10.94 15.95
C THR A 2 29.68 -10.12 14.68
N GLY A 3 30.04 -10.63 13.49
CA GLY A 3 29.87 -9.92 12.22
C GLY A 3 28.44 -9.51 11.89
N TRP A 4 27.43 -10.31 12.27
CA TRP A 4 26.02 -9.95 12.02
C TRP A 4 25.56 -8.75 12.87
N LEU A 5 26.16 -8.58 14.05
CA LEU A 5 25.75 -7.60 15.04
C LEU A 5 26.40 -6.27 14.67
N LEU A 6 27.68 -6.32 14.33
CA LEU A 6 28.43 -5.18 13.82
C LEU A 6 27.85 -4.69 12.49
N GLY A 7 27.56 -5.61 11.56
CA GLY A 7 26.99 -5.27 10.26
C GLY A 7 25.59 -4.65 10.38
N GLY A 8 24.73 -5.25 11.21
CA GLY A 8 23.39 -4.71 11.48
C GLY A 8 23.43 -3.34 12.14
N LEU A 9 24.32 -3.14 13.12
CA LEU A 9 24.45 -1.87 13.84
C LEU A 9 25.05 -0.77 12.95
N LEU A 10 26.06 -1.09 12.14
CA LEU A 10 26.65 -0.16 11.18
C LEU A 10 25.62 0.28 10.13
N THR A 11 24.84 -0.68 9.60
CA THR A 11 23.77 -0.41 8.64
C THR A 11 22.67 0.45 9.26
N GLY A 12 22.24 0.14 10.48
CA GLY A 12 21.24 0.91 11.20
C GLY A 12 21.69 2.36 11.47
N LEU A 13 22.94 2.55 11.92
CA LEU A 13 23.51 3.87 12.17
C LEU A 13 23.63 4.69 10.89
N TYR A 14 24.10 4.06 9.81
CA TYR A 14 24.18 4.67 8.48
C TYR A 14 22.80 5.17 8.02
N LEU A 15 21.77 4.32 8.09
CA LEU A 15 20.41 4.69 7.68
C LEU A 15 19.83 5.83 8.53
N ILE A 16 20.12 5.86 9.84
CA ILE A 16 19.69 6.96 10.73
C ILE A 16 20.35 8.28 10.32
N LEU A 17 21.68 8.30 10.18
CA LEU A 17 22.43 9.51 9.84
C LEU A 17 22.03 10.04 8.46
N MET A 18 21.93 9.15 7.47
CA MET A 18 21.59 9.56 6.10
C MET A 18 20.15 10.10 6.00
N ASN A 19 19.18 9.48 6.67
CA ASN A 19 17.80 9.98 6.64
C ASN A 19 17.62 11.26 7.45
N LEU A 20 18.23 11.37 8.64
CA LEU A 20 18.06 12.54 9.49
C LEU A 20 18.70 13.80 8.89
N PHE A 21 19.88 13.67 8.29
CA PHE A 21 20.64 14.82 7.76
C PHE A 21 20.41 15.08 6.27
N PHE A 22 20.16 14.04 5.46
CA PHE A 22 20.15 14.18 4.01
C PHE A 22 18.84 13.75 3.34
N LYS A 23 17.88 13.13 4.05
CA LYS A 23 16.57 12.67 3.54
C LYS A 23 16.67 11.87 2.22
N LEU A 24 17.77 11.12 2.07
CA LEU A 24 18.14 10.45 0.82
C LEU A 24 17.46 9.08 0.65
N HIS A 25 17.04 8.44 1.75
CA HIS A 25 16.60 7.04 1.75
C HIS A 25 15.23 6.86 2.45
N ASP A 26 14.34 7.85 2.36
CA ASP A 26 13.04 7.82 3.02
C ASP A 26 12.26 6.55 2.62
N ASN A 27 12.25 6.20 1.33
CA ASN A 27 11.58 5.01 0.80
C ASN A 27 12.14 3.69 1.37
N GLU A 28 13.45 3.60 1.59
CA GLU A 28 14.08 2.41 2.18
C GLU A 28 13.78 2.33 3.68
N ALA A 29 13.75 3.46 4.38
CA ALA A 29 13.35 3.54 5.78
C ALA A 29 11.87 3.16 6.00
N PHE A 30 10.99 3.46 5.04
CA PHE A 30 9.58 3.07 5.10
C PHE A 30 9.36 1.56 4.99
N SER A 31 10.26 0.81 4.34
CA SER A 31 10.16 -0.65 4.23
C SER A 31 10.20 -1.35 5.60
N ALA A 32 10.94 -0.77 6.56
CA ALA A 32 11.03 -1.25 7.93
C ALA A 32 9.93 -0.69 8.86
N LEU A 33 9.12 0.25 8.37
CA LEU A 33 8.07 0.88 9.17
C LEU A 33 6.90 -0.11 9.34
N ARG A 34 6.65 -0.54 10.58
CA ARG A 34 5.51 -1.42 10.94
C ARG A 34 4.13 -0.75 10.74
N HIS A 35 4.06 0.44 10.16
CA HIS A 35 2.81 1.16 9.96
C HIS A 35 1.93 0.45 8.92
N GLN A 36 0.78 -0.02 9.37
CA GLN A 36 -0.16 -0.79 8.56
C GLN A 36 -1.14 0.09 7.77
N ASP A 37 -1.27 1.36 8.13
CA ASP A 37 -2.18 2.29 7.47
C ASP A 37 -1.51 2.89 6.21
N HIS A 38 -2.23 3.71 5.44
CA HIS A 38 -1.75 4.31 4.17
C HIS A 38 -1.33 3.28 3.11
N LYS A 39 -2.20 2.30 2.85
CA LYS A 39 -1.96 1.30 1.80
C LYS A 39 -2.53 1.77 0.47
N ASN A 40 -1.88 1.39 -0.60
CA ASN A 40 -2.36 1.57 -1.96
C ASN A 40 -2.35 0.22 -2.70
N PHE A 41 -3.20 0.11 -3.71
CA PHE A 41 -3.19 -1.02 -4.63
C PHE A 41 -3.67 -0.55 -6.00
N LEU A 42 -3.21 -1.26 -7.02
CA LEU A 42 -3.54 -0.97 -8.41
C LEU A 42 -4.60 -1.96 -8.87
N ARG A 43 -5.78 -1.46 -9.26
CA ARG A 43 -6.77 -2.27 -9.96
C ARG A 43 -6.65 -2.02 -11.46
N LEU A 44 -6.44 -3.08 -12.21
CA LEU A 44 -6.35 -3.04 -13.67
C LEU A 44 -7.66 -3.52 -14.27
N ARG A 45 -8.20 -2.75 -15.21
CA ARG A 45 -9.23 -3.23 -16.14
C ARG A 45 -8.56 -3.44 -17.47
N ILE A 46 -8.50 -4.69 -17.92
CA ILE A 46 -7.86 -5.06 -19.17
C ILE A 46 -8.96 -5.41 -20.16
N THR A 47 -8.88 -4.82 -21.35
CA THR A 47 -9.73 -5.12 -22.51
C THR A 47 -8.82 -5.45 -23.69
N GLU A 48 -9.40 -5.81 -24.84
CA GLU A 48 -8.62 -6.09 -26.06
C GLU A 48 -7.92 -4.83 -26.61
N GLU A 49 -8.47 -3.63 -26.35
CA GLU A 49 -8.00 -2.39 -26.97
C GLU A 49 -7.28 -1.45 -25.99
N GLU A 50 -7.57 -1.57 -24.69
CA GLU A 50 -7.04 -0.68 -23.66
C GLU A 50 -6.83 -1.38 -22.31
N ILE A 51 -5.90 -0.84 -21.53
CA ILE A 51 -5.72 -1.11 -20.11
C ILE A 51 -6.04 0.17 -19.34
N THR A 52 -7.03 0.12 -18.45
CA THR A 52 -7.31 1.21 -17.50
C THR A 52 -6.73 0.87 -16.13
N LEU A 53 -5.90 1.77 -15.61
CA LEU A 53 -5.31 1.71 -14.29
C LEU A 53 -6.17 2.51 -13.32
N TYR A 54 -6.55 1.90 -12.19
CA TYR A 54 -7.23 2.56 -11.08
C TYR A 54 -6.32 2.51 -9.84
N PRO A 55 -5.58 3.59 -9.57
CA PRO A 55 -4.76 3.71 -8.36
C PRO A 55 -5.66 3.97 -7.15
N ILE A 56 -5.79 2.98 -6.28
CA ILE A 56 -6.71 3.04 -5.14
C ILE A 56 -5.91 3.13 -3.85
N GLY A 57 -6.26 4.11 -3.01
CA GLY A 57 -5.70 4.34 -1.68
C GLY A 57 -6.67 3.97 -0.56
N ILE A 58 -6.12 3.54 0.58
CA ILE A 58 -6.81 3.32 1.85
C ILE A 58 -6.02 4.04 2.94
N ARG A 59 -6.66 5.02 3.60
CA ARG A 59 -5.99 5.79 4.66
C ARG A 59 -5.75 4.96 5.90
N LYS A 60 -6.74 4.19 6.36
CA LYS A 60 -6.66 3.37 7.58
C LYS A 60 -7.09 1.94 7.31
N VAL A 61 -6.28 0.98 7.73
CA VAL A 61 -6.61 -0.45 7.58
C VAL A 61 -7.43 -0.91 8.79
N PRO A 62 -8.53 -1.65 8.58
CA PRO A 62 -9.32 -2.20 9.68
C PRO A 62 -8.49 -3.16 10.54
N ARG A 63 -8.50 -2.94 11.86
CA ARG A 63 -7.81 -3.79 12.85
C ARG A 63 -8.72 -4.85 13.46
N ARG A 64 -10.04 -4.66 13.35
CA ARG A 64 -11.06 -5.59 13.83
C ARG A 64 -12.02 -5.89 12.69
N TRP A 65 -12.22 -7.17 12.43
CA TRP A 65 -13.03 -7.68 11.35
C TRP A 65 -14.22 -8.45 11.92
N LYS A 66 -15.36 -8.36 11.25
CA LYS A 66 -16.54 -9.19 11.49
C LYS A 66 -16.91 -9.89 10.19
N ARG A 67 -17.51 -11.06 10.28
CA ARG A 67 -18.05 -11.76 9.11
C ARG A 67 -19.22 -10.94 8.55
N SER A 68 -19.20 -10.64 7.26
CA SER A 68 -20.32 -9.96 6.61
C SER A 68 -21.53 -10.89 6.60
N ASN A 69 -22.72 -10.31 6.81
CA ASN A 69 -23.98 -11.02 6.61
C ASN A 69 -24.45 -10.96 5.14
N ASN A 70 -23.79 -10.16 4.30
CA ASN A 70 -24.11 -10.02 2.90
C ASN A 70 -23.59 -11.24 2.11
N ARG A 71 -24.50 -11.91 1.38
CA ARG A 71 -24.20 -13.11 0.58
C ARG A 71 -24.33 -12.89 -0.93
N HIS A 72 -24.45 -11.64 -1.38
CA HIS A 72 -24.51 -11.35 -2.81
C HIS A 72 -23.20 -11.73 -3.51
N PRO A 73 -23.25 -12.21 -4.76
CA PRO A 73 -22.05 -12.43 -5.57
C PRO A 73 -21.20 -11.15 -5.64
N GLY A 74 -19.93 -11.25 -5.26
CA GLY A 74 -19.01 -10.11 -5.19
C GLY A 74 -19.05 -9.31 -3.88
N ALA A 75 -19.92 -9.66 -2.92
CA ALA A 75 -19.88 -9.08 -1.58
C ALA A 75 -18.66 -9.60 -0.79
N PRO A 76 -18.01 -8.75 0.02
CA PRO A 76 -16.86 -9.17 0.83
C PRO A 76 -17.30 -10.11 1.96
N TYR A 77 -16.54 -11.17 2.21
CA TYR A 77 -16.81 -12.09 3.33
C TYR A 77 -16.61 -11.46 4.71
N PHE A 78 -15.79 -10.42 4.79
CA PHE A 78 -15.46 -9.71 6.03
C PHE A 78 -15.62 -8.22 5.85
N GLU A 79 -16.13 -7.58 6.89
CA GLU A 79 -16.26 -6.13 6.99
C GLU A 79 -15.56 -5.61 8.24
N PRO A 80 -15.15 -4.34 8.24
CA PRO A 80 -14.68 -3.69 9.46
C PRO A 80 -15.74 -3.79 10.55
N ALA A 81 -15.34 -4.16 11.77
CA ALA A 81 -16.26 -4.20 12.91
C ALA A 81 -16.83 -2.81 13.23
N ALA A 82 -16.04 -1.76 13.00
CA ALA A 82 -16.43 -0.36 13.05
C ALA A 82 -15.97 0.34 11.77
N ILE A 83 -16.93 0.84 10.99
CA ILE A 83 -16.64 1.57 9.75
C ILE A 83 -16.43 3.04 10.09
N THR A 84 -15.39 3.63 9.49
CA THR A 84 -15.13 5.07 9.52
C THR A 84 -14.76 5.50 8.11
N ASP A 85 -14.87 6.79 7.80
CA ASP A 85 -14.53 7.29 6.47
C ASP A 85 -13.06 7.02 6.08
N ALA A 86 -12.18 6.90 7.07
CA ALA A 86 -10.77 6.56 6.84
C ALA A 86 -10.57 5.13 6.29
N HIS A 87 -11.55 4.23 6.44
CA HIS A 87 -11.51 2.88 5.87
C HIS A 87 -12.03 2.83 4.43
N LYS A 88 -12.64 3.91 3.92
CA LYS A 88 -13.15 3.94 2.55
C LYS A 88 -11.98 4.05 1.57
N ALA A 89 -12.06 3.23 0.52
CA ALA A 89 -11.16 3.33 -0.61
C ALA A 89 -11.44 4.62 -1.39
N PHE A 90 -10.38 5.29 -1.84
CA PHE A 90 -10.47 6.49 -2.67
C PHE A 90 -9.47 6.39 -3.83
N LEU A 91 -9.72 7.11 -4.91
CA LEU A 91 -8.77 7.21 -6.01
C LEU A 91 -7.64 8.16 -5.60
N LEU A 92 -6.40 7.70 -5.72
CA LEU A 92 -5.22 8.54 -5.45
C LEU A 92 -5.03 9.60 -6.54
N GLU A 93 -5.42 9.24 -7.77
CA GLU A 93 -5.38 10.06 -8.96
C GLU A 93 -6.47 9.60 -9.95
N GLU A 94 -6.67 10.36 -11.02
CA GLU A 94 -7.62 9.98 -12.06
C GLU A 94 -7.21 8.67 -12.76
N PRO A 95 -8.16 7.83 -13.20
CA PRO A 95 -7.84 6.58 -13.89
C PRO A 95 -7.04 6.83 -15.17
N ILE A 96 -5.96 6.07 -15.35
CA ILE A 96 -5.07 6.21 -16.50
C ILE A 96 -5.43 5.14 -17.54
N SER A 97 -5.82 5.56 -18.74
CA SER A 97 -6.07 4.65 -19.87
C SER A 97 -4.86 4.57 -20.78
N ILE A 98 -4.42 3.35 -21.06
CA ILE A 98 -3.32 3.03 -21.99
C ILE A 98 -3.90 2.22 -23.14
N SER A 99 -3.78 2.71 -24.37
CA SER A 99 -4.20 1.94 -25.55
C SER A 99 -3.19 0.83 -25.88
N LEU A 100 -3.70 -0.35 -26.19
CA LEU A 100 -2.93 -1.53 -26.58
C LEU A 100 -2.69 -1.63 -28.09
N ARG A 101 -3.22 -0.69 -28.89
CA ARG A 101 -2.88 -0.64 -30.32
C ARG A 101 -1.41 -0.29 -30.46
N SER A 102 -0.64 -1.21 -31.03
CA SER A 102 0.72 -0.94 -31.50
C SER A 102 0.68 0.31 -32.38
N ARG A 103 1.47 1.32 -32.02
CA ARG A 103 1.91 2.30 -33.02
C ARG A 103 2.76 1.60 -34.07
#